data_AF-C6XQV2-F1
#
_entry.id   AF-C6XQV2-F1
#
_cell.length_a   1.000
_cell.length_b   1.000
_cell.length_c   1.000
_cell.angle_alpha   90.00
_cell.angle_beta   90.00
_cell.angle_gamma   90.00
#
_symmetry.space_group_name_H-M   'P 1'
#
loop_
_entity.id
_entity.type
_entity.pdbx_description
1 polymer ?
#
loop_
_entity_poly.entity_id
_entity_poly.type
_entity_poly.pdbx_seq_one_letter_code
_entity_poly.pdbx_strand_id
1 'polypeptide(L)'
;MRSFLLAFLSTICLTSLIACGTEAKQSERVMFQDKPEKVRAVGLRSNLDPFTVAIGAERWNVIIGKARSALELKHSTPSEDDLVRIDLALRAGVRDLLELRDALCLANEKPIETCVAIEIPEWAATPPNTVTSLIEYEARSQWLGEAANNLSAIGCEAGREVSNDEYLCAVE
;
A
#
# COMPACT_ATOMS: atom_id res chain seq x y z
N MET A 1 42.13 46.09 14.22
CA MET A 1 43.01 46.80 13.25
C MET A 1 43.83 45.77 12.47
N ARG A 2 43.55 45.64 11.16
CA ARG A 2 44.47 45.38 10.03
C ARG A 2 43.76 44.60 8.93
N SER A 3 43.31 45.37 7.95
CA SER A 3 42.90 45.02 6.59
C SER A 3 44.07 44.46 5.77
N PHE A 4 43.80 43.64 4.74
CA PHE A 4 44.41 43.59 3.39
C PHE A 4 43.69 42.44 2.62
N LEU A 5 42.74 42.64 1.67
CA LEU A 5 42.76 43.14 0.27
C LEU A 5 43.47 42.25 -0.78
N LEU A 6 42.75 42.03 -1.91
CA LEU A 6 43.12 41.57 -3.28
C LEU A 6 42.96 40.05 -3.54
N ALA A 7 42.06 39.51 -4.38
CA ALA A 7 41.52 39.82 -5.74
C ALA A 7 42.45 39.45 -6.91
N PHE A 8 42.09 38.45 -7.73
CA PHE A 8 42.38 38.25 -9.18
C PHE A 8 41.55 37.02 -9.67
N LEU A 9 40.48 37.11 -10.49
CA LEU A 9 40.32 37.37 -11.94
C LEU A 9 40.74 36.23 -12.91
N SER A 10 39.74 35.74 -13.69
CA SER A 10 39.83 35.26 -15.10
C SER A 10 40.54 33.91 -15.38
N THR A 11 40.24 33.06 -16.37
CA THR A 11 39.26 32.97 -17.48
C THR A 11 39.28 31.53 -18.04
N ILE A 12 38.17 31.15 -18.68
CA ILE A 12 37.82 29.95 -19.45
C ILE A 12 38.91 29.43 -20.41
N CYS A 13 39.01 28.09 -20.56
CA CYS A 13 39.49 27.49 -21.81
C CYS A 13 38.72 26.19 -22.14
N LEU A 14 37.83 26.29 -23.13
CA LEU A 14 37.25 25.20 -23.91
C LEU A 14 38.32 24.70 -24.90
N THR A 15 38.48 23.38 -25.09
CA THR A 15 38.57 22.77 -26.44
C THR A 15 38.59 21.24 -26.38
N SER A 16 37.76 20.68 -27.25
CA SER A 16 37.55 19.30 -27.67
C SER A 16 38.75 18.69 -28.40
N LEU A 17 38.85 17.35 -28.43
CA LEU A 17 39.37 16.46 -29.51
C LEU A 17 39.20 15.00 -29.01
N ILE A 18 38.17 14.26 -29.44
CA ILE A 18 38.17 13.28 -30.55
C ILE A 18 39.22 12.15 -30.40
N ALA A 19 38.75 10.95 -30.08
CA ALA A 19 39.23 9.65 -30.57
C ALA A 19 38.06 8.64 -30.41
N CYS A 20 37.39 8.19 -31.48
CA CYS A 20 37.68 6.94 -32.23
C CYS A 20 37.95 5.75 -31.28
N GLY A 21 37.22 4.64 -31.27
CA GLY A 21 36.12 4.15 -32.09
C GLY A 21 35.99 2.65 -31.77
N THR A 22 34.77 2.15 -31.63
CA THR A 22 34.48 0.71 -31.79
C THR A 22 33.12 0.58 -32.43
N GLU A 23 33.16 0.15 -33.68
CA GLU A 23 32.06 -0.24 -34.52
C GLU A 23 31.40 -1.48 -33.93
N ALA A 24 30.29 -1.29 -33.20
CA ALA A 24 29.41 -2.40 -32.82
C ALA A 24 28.25 -2.44 -33.82
N LYS A 25 28.30 -3.46 -34.69
CA LYS A 25 27.24 -3.86 -35.62
C LYS A 25 25.86 -3.62 -35.01
N GLN A 26 25.14 -2.69 -35.60
CA GLN A 26 23.73 -2.45 -35.35
C GLN A 26 22.99 -3.71 -35.80
N SER A 27 22.74 -4.62 -34.85
CA SER A 27 21.76 -5.67 -35.04
C SER A 27 20.46 -4.97 -35.39
N GLU A 28 19.99 -5.27 -36.59
CA GLU A 28 18.70 -4.91 -37.14
C GLU A 28 17.62 -5.24 -36.10
N ARG A 29 17.28 -4.25 -35.26
CA ARG A 29 16.02 -4.27 -34.54
C ARG A 29 14.99 -4.22 -35.65
N VAL A 30 14.39 -5.38 -35.93
CA VAL A 30 13.07 -5.47 -36.54
C VAL A 30 12.22 -4.45 -35.80
N MET A 31 11.96 -3.33 -36.46
CA MET A 31 10.96 -2.38 -36.01
C MET A 31 9.69 -3.20 -35.88
N PHE A 32 9.25 -3.45 -34.66
CA PHE A 32 7.85 -3.74 -34.40
C PHE A 32 7.07 -2.53 -34.93
N GLN A 33 6.69 -2.59 -36.20
CA GLN A 33 5.59 -1.80 -36.74
C GLN A 33 4.27 -2.43 -36.29
N ASP A 34 4.14 -2.71 -34.99
CA ASP A 34 2.83 -2.69 -34.39
C ASP A 34 2.55 -1.24 -34.08
N LYS A 35 1.84 -0.61 -35.03
CA LYS A 35 1.09 0.61 -34.79
C LYS A 35 0.46 0.45 -33.40
N PRO A 36 0.71 1.34 -32.42
CA PRO A 36 0.10 1.19 -31.11
C PRO A 36 -1.39 1.06 -31.35
N GLU A 37 -1.94 -0.12 -31.01
CA GLU A 37 -3.37 -0.32 -30.98
C GLU A 37 -3.89 0.87 -30.18
N LYS A 38 -4.72 1.69 -30.81
CA LYS A 38 -5.29 2.85 -30.14
C LYS A 38 -5.97 2.27 -28.92
N VAL A 39 -5.37 2.46 -27.74
CA VAL A 39 -5.98 2.13 -26.46
C VAL A 39 -7.35 2.74 -26.56
N ARG A 40 -8.37 1.87 -26.65
CA ARG A 40 -9.74 2.30 -26.77
C ARG A 40 -9.94 3.12 -25.50
N ALA A 41 -10.03 4.44 -25.64
CA ALA A 41 -10.41 5.29 -24.54
C ALA A 41 -11.83 4.84 -24.17
N VAL A 42 -11.92 3.90 -23.23
CA VAL A 42 -13.16 3.59 -22.53
C VAL A 42 -13.56 4.94 -21.97
N GLY A 43 -14.68 5.48 -22.48
CA GLY A 43 -15.03 6.88 -22.31
C GLY A 43 -14.76 7.33 -20.89
N LEU A 44 -13.95 8.38 -20.73
CA LEU A 44 -13.63 8.98 -19.44
C LEU A 44 -14.97 9.27 -18.76
N ARG A 45 -15.38 8.41 -17.83
CA ARG A 45 -16.54 8.68 -17.00
C ARG A 45 -16.15 9.87 -16.14
N SER A 46 -16.92 10.94 -16.23
CA SER A 46 -16.80 12.10 -15.35
C SER A 46 -16.90 11.64 -13.90
N ASN A 47 -15.90 12.05 -13.11
CA ASN A 47 -15.62 11.65 -11.72
C ASN A 47 -15.08 10.23 -11.53
N LEU A 48 -13.79 10.05 -11.85
CA LEU A 48 -12.99 9.03 -11.16
C LEU A 48 -12.81 9.49 -9.71
N ASP A 49 -13.43 8.78 -8.77
CA ASP A 49 -13.22 8.99 -7.34
C ASP A 49 -11.75 8.64 -6.98
N PRO A 50 -10.97 9.57 -6.41
CA PRO A 50 -9.57 9.32 -6.05
C PRO A 50 -9.38 8.13 -5.11
N PHE A 51 -10.35 7.86 -4.22
CA PHE A 51 -10.30 6.71 -3.34
C PHE A 51 -10.44 5.40 -4.13
N THR A 52 -11.39 5.31 -5.06
CA THR A 52 -11.56 4.18 -5.98
C THR A 52 -10.29 3.92 -6.80
N VAL A 53 -9.63 4.98 -7.30
CA VAL A 53 -8.37 4.83 -8.04
C VAL A 53 -7.24 4.34 -7.12
N ALA A 54 -7.14 4.85 -5.90
CA ALA A 54 -6.16 4.43 -4.92
C ALA A 54 -6.35 2.95 -4.50
N ILE A 55 -7.58 2.54 -4.19
CA ILE A 55 -7.92 1.14 -3.89
C ILE A 55 -7.61 0.23 -5.08
N GLY A 56 -7.96 0.66 -6.31
CA GLY A 56 -7.62 -0.07 -7.52
C GLY A 56 -6.10 -0.26 -7.69
N ALA A 57 -5.30 0.77 -7.39
CA ALA A 57 -3.85 0.69 -7.43
C ALA A 57 -3.28 -0.24 -6.34
N GLU A 58 -3.78 -0.14 -5.10
CA GLU A 58 -3.36 -1.01 -3.99
C GLU A 58 -3.72 -2.49 -4.26
N ARG A 59 -4.89 -2.75 -4.85
CA ARG A 59 -5.27 -4.09 -5.30
C ARG A 59 -4.24 -4.69 -6.26
N TRP A 60 -3.77 -3.93 -7.24
CA TRP A 60 -2.73 -4.40 -8.15
C TRP A 60 -1.40 -4.63 -7.43
N ASN A 61 -1.03 -3.79 -6.47
CA ASN A 61 0.16 -4.01 -5.64
C ASN A 61 0.08 -5.32 -4.84
N VAL A 62 -1.09 -5.63 -4.26
CA VAL A 62 -1.32 -6.89 -3.54
C VAL A 62 -1.24 -8.09 -4.50
N ILE A 63 -1.84 -8.00 -5.70
CA ILE A 63 -1.81 -9.10 -6.69
C ILE A 63 -0.38 -9.31 -7.21
N ILE A 64 0.34 -8.25 -7.55
CA ILE A 64 1.73 -8.32 -8.01
C ILE A 64 2.64 -8.84 -6.88
N GLY A 65 2.40 -8.40 -5.64
CA GLY A 65 3.06 -8.90 -4.45
C GLY A 65 2.84 -10.40 -4.27
N LYS A 66 1.58 -10.86 -4.29
CA LYS A 66 1.24 -12.29 -4.23
C LYS A 66 1.84 -13.09 -5.39
N ALA A 67 1.83 -12.57 -6.61
CA ALA A 67 2.41 -13.25 -7.76
C ALA A 67 3.93 -13.43 -7.61
N ARG A 68 4.63 -12.41 -7.08
CA ARG A 68 6.06 -12.48 -6.76
C ARG A 68 6.32 -13.47 -5.63
N SER A 69 5.58 -13.38 -4.53
CA SER A 69 5.70 -14.32 -3.40
C SER A 69 5.34 -15.75 -3.78
N ALA A 70 4.40 -15.99 -4.69
CA ALA A 70 4.08 -17.32 -5.21
C ALA A 70 5.24 -17.90 -6.04
N LEU A 71 5.97 -17.04 -6.76
CA LEU A 71 7.17 -17.42 -7.49
C LEU A 71 8.33 -17.75 -6.53
N GLU A 72 8.43 -17.02 -5.43
CA GLU A 72 9.40 -17.26 -4.35
C GLU A 72 9.05 -18.54 -3.56
N LEU A 73 7.78 -18.80 -3.24
CA LEU A 73 7.29 -20.02 -2.57
C LEU A 73 7.57 -21.31 -3.35
N LYS A 74 7.69 -21.24 -4.68
CA LYS A 74 8.16 -22.38 -5.49
C LYS A 74 9.61 -22.76 -5.17
N HIS A 75 10.36 -21.87 -4.53
CA HIS A 75 11.80 -21.96 -4.31
C HIS A 75 12.28 -21.62 -2.88
N SER A 76 11.40 -21.25 -1.94
CA SER A 76 11.78 -20.92 -0.56
C SER A 76 10.67 -21.18 0.47
N THR A 77 11.09 -21.55 1.69
CA THR A 77 10.28 -21.40 2.90
C THR A 77 9.97 -19.91 3.14
N PRO A 78 8.85 -19.55 3.80
CA PRO A 78 8.60 -18.17 4.22
C PRO A 78 9.83 -17.62 4.93
N SER A 79 10.29 -16.45 4.54
CA SER A 79 11.41 -15.81 5.24
C SER A 79 10.95 -15.42 6.65
N GLU A 80 11.88 -15.38 7.61
CA GLU A 80 11.61 -14.86 8.95
C GLU A 80 11.03 -13.42 8.88
N ASP A 81 11.49 -12.64 7.90
CA ASP A 81 11.00 -11.30 7.59
C ASP A 81 9.51 -11.27 7.21
N ASP A 82 9.01 -12.25 6.45
CA ASP A 82 7.60 -12.31 6.05
C ASP A 82 6.69 -12.58 7.25
N LEU A 83 7.11 -13.46 8.17
CA LEU A 83 6.35 -13.76 9.38
C LEU A 83 6.28 -12.55 10.32
N VAL A 84 7.39 -11.83 10.47
CA VAL A 84 7.42 -10.58 11.24
C VAL A 84 6.51 -9.52 10.61
N ARG A 85 6.50 -9.40 9.28
CA ARG A 85 5.61 -8.46 8.58
C ARG A 85 4.13 -8.79 8.79
N ILE A 86 3.75 -10.07 8.73
CA ILE A 86 2.38 -10.52 9.00
C ILE A 86 1.98 -10.16 10.43
N ASP A 87 2.83 -10.48 11.41
CA ASP A 87 2.54 -10.19 12.82
C ASP A 87 2.37 -8.69 13.08
N LEU A 88 3.25 -7.86 12.52
CA LEU A 88 3.15 -6.40 12.62
C LEU A 88 1.87 -5.86 11.98
N ALA A 89 1.48 -6.39 10.82
CA ALA A 89 0.25 -5.99 10.13
C ALA A 89 -1.01 -6.35 10.93
N LEU A 90 -1.07 -7.56 11.49
CA LEU A 90 -2.20 -8.00 12.34
C LEU A 90 -2.36 -7.10 13.57
N ARG A 91 -1.25 -6.75 14.22
CA ARG A 91 -1.26 -5.84 15.38
C ARG A 91 -1.66 -4.42 15.01
N ALA A 92 -1.25 -3.95 13.84
CA ALA A 92 -1.70 -2.66 13.32
C ALA A 92 -3.22 -2.66 13.14
N GLY A 93 -3.77 -3.69 12.51
CA GLY A 93 -5.21 -3.83 12.34
C GLY A 93 -5.99 -3.85 13.66
N VAL A 94 -5.45 -4.46 14.72
CA VAL A 94 -6.08 -4.39 16.07
C VAL A 94 -6.12 -2.96 16.61
N ARG A 95 -5.08 -2.16 16.39
CA ARG A 95 -5.06 -0.75 16.82
C ARG A 95 -6.07 0.07 16.01
N ASP A 96 -6.10 -0.12 14.70
CA ASP A 96 -7.04 0.59 13.82
C ASP A 96 -8.50 0.22 14.17
N LEU A 97 -8.76 -1.04 14.54
CA LEU A 97 -10.05 -1.50 15.04
C LEU A 97 -10.48 -0.77 16.32
N LEU A 98 -9.56 -0.64 17.28
CA LEU A 98 -9.80 0.09 18.53
C LEU A 98 -10.07 1.57 18.29
N GLU A 99 -9.33 2.18 17.37
CA GLU A 99 -9.55 3.58 16.96
C GLU A 99 -10.92 3.76 16.32
N LEU A 100 -11.33 2.87 15.41
CA LEU A 100 -12.66 2.89 14.80
C LEU A 100 -13.76 2.75 15.86
N ARG A 101 -13.60 1.80 16.80
CA ARG A 101 -14.53 1.65 17.93
C ARG A 101 -14.71 2.96 18.69
N ASP A 102 -13.60 3.58 19.08
CA ASP A 102 -13.62 4.80 19.89
C ASP A 102 -14.26 5.96 19.13
N ALA A 103 -13.97 6.09 17.84
CA ALA A 103 -14.61 7.09 16.98
C ALA A 103 -16.13 6.87 16.91
N LEU A 104 -16.61 5.64 16.70
CA LEU A 104 -18.03 5.33 16.64
C LEU A 104 -18.74 5.55 17.98
N CYS A 105 -18.11 5.16 19.10
CA CYS A 105 -18.66 5.41 20.43
C CYS A 105 -18.77 6.91 20.72
N LEU A 106 -17.73 7.71 20.40
CA LEU A 106 -17.74 9.16 20.57
C LEU A 106 -18.79 9.85 19.68
N ALA A 107 -19.06 9.29 18.50
CA ALA A 107 -20.14 9.73 17.61
C ALA A 107 -21.53 9.27 18.08
N ASN A 108 -21.61 8.45 19.13
CA ASN A 108 -22.84 7.84 19.64
C ASN A 108 -23.56 6.96 18.59
N GLU A 109 -22.80 6.34 17.69
CA GLU A 109 -23.30 5.40 16.69
C GLU A 109 -23.42 4.02 17.32
N LYS A 110 -24.65 3.53 17.51
CA LYS A 110 -24.94 2.22 18.13
C LYS A 110 -24.14 1.97 19.43
N PRO A 111 -24.35 2.79 20.47
CA PRO A 111 -23.48 2.83 21.65
C PRO A 111 -23.48 1.53 22.48
N ILE A 112 -24.51 0.69 22.36
CA ILE A 112 -24.55 -0.62 23.02
C ILE A 112 -23.50 -1.56 22.40
N GLU A 113 -23.21 -1.38 21.11
CA GLU A 113 -22.27 -2.18 20.33
C GLU A 113 -20.88 -1.53 20.25
N THR A 114 -20.78 -0.20 20.25
CA THR A 114 -19.53 0.53 19.99
C THR A 114 -18.84 1.02 21.25
N CYS A 115 -19.56 1.25 22.35
CA CYS A 115 -18.94 1.69 23.62
C CYS A 115 -18.58 0.53 24.56
N VAL A 116 -18.65 -0.72 24.10
CA VAL A 116 -18.27 -1.90 24.89
C VAL A 116 -16.79 -2.24 24.71
N ALA A 117 -16.22 -2.90 25.72
CA ALA A 117 -14.86 -3.41 25.62
C ALA A 117 -14.79 -4.52 24.56
N ILE A 118 -13.83 -4.41 23.65
CA ILE A 118 -13.46 -5.50 22.75
C ILE A 118 -12.48 -6.38 23.53
N GLU A 119 -12.75 -7.68 23.59
CA GLU A 119 -11.79 -8.63 24.15
C GLU A 119 -10.58 -8.71 23.23
N ILE A 120 -9.49 -8.05 23.63
CA ILE A 120 -8.25 -8.03 22.86
C ILE A 120 -7.50 -9.34 23.09
N PRO A 121 -7.19 -10.10 22.02
CA PRO A 121 -6.44 -11.34 22.15
C PRO A 121 -5.05 -11.10 22.74
N GLU A 122 -4.58 -12.04 23.55
CA GLU A 122 -3.26 -11.96 24.21
C GLU A 122 -2.12 -11.74 23.20
N TRP A 123 -2.21 -12.37 22.02
CA TRP A 123 -1.20 -12.21 20.98
C TRP A 123 -1.04 -10.76 20.55
N ALA A 124 -2.11 -9.94 20.57
CA ALA A 124 -2.06 -8.54 20.15
C ALA A 124 -1.48 -7.62 21.23
N ALA A 125 -1.59 -8.04 22.51
CA ALA A 125 -1.13 -7.29 23.68
C ALA A 125 0.33 -7.59 24.08
N THR A 126 0.91 -8.69 23.60
CA THR A 126 2.28 -9.13 23.92
C THR A 126 3.23 -8.91 22.75
N PRO A 127 4.55 -8.73 22.92
CA PRO A 127 5.47 -8.54 21.80
C PRO A 127 5.45 -9.70 20.77
N PRO A 128 5.85 -9.44 19.49
CA PRO A 128 6.03 -10.48 18.47
C PRO A 128 6.94 -11.61 18.95
N ASN A 129 6.65 -12.84 18.51
CA ASN A 129 7.55 -13.98 18.70
C ASN A 129 7.85 -14.65 17.35
N THR A 130 9.02 -15.27 17.23
CA THR A 130 9.49 -15.89 15.99
C THR A 130 9.00 -17.33 15.80
N VAL A 131 8.18 -17.85 16.73
CA VAL A 131 7.73 -19.25 16.74
C VAL A 131 6.27 -19.42 16.32
N THR A 132 5.56 -18.32 16.04
CA THR A 132 4.16 -18.36 15.58
C THR A 132 4.06 -19.02 14.20
N SER A 133 3.16 -20.00 14.08
CA SER A 133 2.95 -20.74 12.83
C SER A 133 2.07 -19.96 11.84
N LEU A 134 2.15 -20.26 10.55
CA LEU A 134 1.26 -19.68 9.53
C LEU A 134 -0.23 -20.00 9.77
N ILE A 135 -0.55 -21.18 10.31
CA ILE A 135 -1.93 -21.56 10.66
C ILE A 135 -2.47 -20.64 11.77
N GLU A 136 -1.61 -20.30 12.74
CA GLU A 136 -1.99 -19.38 13.80
C GLU A 136 -2.17 -17.96 13.26
N TYR A 137 -1.31 -17.50 12.34
CA TYR A 137 -1.52 -16.20 11.68
C TYR A 137 -2.83 -16.12 10.88
N GLU A 138 -3.22 -17.20 10.20
CA GLU A 138 -4.52 -17.27 9.52
C GLU A 138 -5.68 -17.12 10.52
N ALA A 139 -5.62 -17.83 11.64
CA ALA A 139 -6.65 -17.71 12.69
C ALA A 139 -6.73 -16.29 13.28
N ARG A 140 -5.57 -15.65 13.51
CA ARG A 140 -5.51 -14.24 13.96
C ARG A 140 -6.10 -13.28 12.92
N SER A 141 -5.83 -13.51 11.64
CA SER A 141 -6.40 -12.75 10.52
C SER A 141 -7.92 -12.90 10.44
N GLN A 142 -8.43 -14.12 10.61
CA GLN A 142 -9.87 -14.38 10.62
C GLN A 142 -10.56 -13.65 11.76
N TRP A 143 -10.02 -13.75 12.99
CA TRP A 143 -10.55 -13.02 14.15
C TRP A 143 -10.61 -11.51 13.88
N LEU A 144 -9.53 -10.94 13.33
CA LEU A 144 -9.46 -9.51 13.02
C LEU A 144 -10.51 -9.14 11.96
N GLY A 145 -10.68 -9.96 10.92
CA GLY A 145 -11.68 -9.74 9.88
C GLY A 145 -13.11 -9.75 10.43
N GLU A 146 -13.45 -10.70 11.29
CA GLU A 146 -14.77 -10.79 11.93
C GLU A 146 -15.04 -9.56 12.82
N ALA A 147 -14.07 -9.16 13.64
CA ALA A 147 -14.20 -7.99 14.51
C ALA A 147 -14.30 -6.68 13.70
N ALA A 148 -13.48 -6.52 12.67
CA ALA A 148 -13.49 -5.35 11.79
C ALA A 148 -14.78 -5.24 10.99
N ASN A 149 -15.31 -6.35 10.47
CA ASN A 149 -16.56 -6.34 9.69
C ASN A 149 -17.75 -5.82 10.52
N ASN A 150 -17.81 -6.16 11.81
CA ASN A 150 -18.89 -5.70 12.68
C ASN A 150 -18.87 -4.18 12.85
N LEU A 151 -17.71 -3.57 13.16
CA LEU A 151 -17.62 -2.13 13.38
C LEU A 151 -17.65 -1.33 12.07
N SER A 152 -17.02 -1.84 11.01
CA SER A 152 -17.02 -1.17 9.71
C SER A 152 -18.44 -1.10 9.14
N ALA A 153 -19.26 -2.15 9.29
CA ALA A 153 -20.65 -2.12 8.87
C ALA A 153 -21.45 -1.00 9.56
N ILE A 154 -21.19 -0.74 10.84
CA ILE A 154 -21.83 0.35 11.61
C ILE A 154 -21.40 1.71 11.05
N GLY A 155 -20.09 1.94 10.93
CA GLY A 155 -19.57 3.21 10.41
C GLY A 155 -20.00 3.49 8.98
N CYS A 156 -20.06 2.46 8.14
CA CYS A 156 -20.51 2.58 6.76
C CYS A 156 -22.01 2.87 6.67
N GLU A 157 -22.85 2.25 7.51
CA GLU A 157 -24.28 2.59 7.57
C GLU A 157 -24.48 4.05 8.00
N ALA A 158 -23.82 4.48 9.08
CA ALA A 158 -23.88 5.88 9.54
C ALA A 158 -23.45 6.86 8.43
N GLY A 159 -22.40 6.51 7.68
CA GLY A 159 -21.95 7.30 6.53
C GLY A 159 -22.95 7.34 5.38
N ARG A 160 -23.67 6.23 5.10
CA ARG A 160 -24.71 6.18 4.06
C ARG A 160 -25.89 7.07 4.42
N GLU A 161 -26.33 7.05 5.67
CA GLU A 161 -27.47 7.85 6.16
C GLU A 161 -27.26 9.36 5.93
N VAL A 162 -26.03 9.85 6.03
CA VAL A 162 -25.71 11.27 5.85
C VAL A 162 -25.32 11.66 4.41
N SER A 163 -24.75 10.72 3.65
CA SER A 163 -24.21 11.02 2.31
C SER A 163 -25.19 10.74 1.17
N ASN A 164 -26.22 9.90 1.40
CA ASN A 164 -27.07 9.30 0.35
C ASN A 164 -26.29 8.52 -0.73
N ASP A 165 -25.04 8.12 -0.46
CA ASP A 165 -24.27 7.23 -1.33
C ASP A 165 -24.48 5.78 -0.91
N GLU A 166 -25.41 5.08 -1.57
CA GLU A 166 -25.71 3.66 -1.29
C GLU A 166 -24.49 2.74 -1.47
N TYR A 167 -23.46 3.20 -2.21
CA TYR A 167 -22.24 2.44 -2.48
C TYR A 167 -21.10 2.80 -1.52
N LEU A 168 -21.33 3.66 -0.53
CA LEU A 168 -20.31 3.98 0.47
C LEU A 168 -19.87 2.70 1.20
N CYS A 169 -18.55 2.46 1.19
CA CYS A 169 -17.88 1.24 1.66
C CYS A 169 -18.17 -0.06 0.89
N ALA A 170 -18.82 -0.01 -0.28
CA ALA A 170 -18.90 -1.18 -1.15
C ALA A 170 -17.50 -1.48 -1.70
N VAL A 171 -16.96 -2.67 -1.39
CA VAL A 171 -15.69 -3.14 -1.94
C VAL A 171 -16.00 -4.17 -3.03
N GLU A 172 -15.58 -3.89 -4.28
CA GLU A 172 -15.69 -4.81 -5.43
C GLU A 172 -14.57 -5.87 -5.50
#